data_AF-A0ABD5MA37-F1
#
_entry.id   AF-A0ABD5MA37-F1
#
_cell.length_a   1.000
_cell.length_b   1.000
_cell.length_c   1.000
_cell.angle_alpha   90.00
_cell.angle_beta   90.00
_cell.angle_gamma   90.00
#
_symmetry.space_group_name_H-M   'P 1'
#
loop_
_entity.id
_entity.type
_entity.pdbx_description
1 polymer ?
#
loop_
_entity_poly.entity_id
_entity_poly.type
_entity_poly.pdbx_seq_one_letter_code
_entity_poly.pdbx_strand_id
1 'polypeptide(L)'
;MERRLRVVAGGRSVTITGVERGEWDRLSDPCPDCGGREFAHVGTAGARYGVRNGGVVRRADIWDAERPLFTRCRACGAVLYKHPAFVLRFDPRADGVVGLER
;
A
#
# COMPACT_ATOMS: atom_id res chain seq x y z
N MET A 1 -10.60 10.56 -0.99
CA MET A 1 -10.25 10.49 -2.41
C MET A 1 -9.89 9.06 -2.78
N GLU A 2 -10.56 8.52 -3.80
CA GLU A 2 -10.17 7.26 -4.43
C GLU A 2 -9.28 7.57 -5.65
N ARG A 3 -8.17 6.85 -5.79
CA ARG A 3 -7.28 6.96 -6.95
C ARG A 3 -7.22 5.62 -7.66
N ARG A 4 -7.39 5.62 -8.97
CA ARG A 4 -7.24 4.43 -9.83
C ARG A 4 -6.01 4.59 -10.70
N LEU A 5 -5.17 3.56 -10.73
CA LEU A 5 -3.97 3.51 -11.56
C LEU A 5 -4.05 2.29 -12.46
N ARG A 6 -3.75 2.47 -13.75
CA ARG A 6 -3.54 1.35 -14.66
C ARG A 6 -2.06 1.01 -14.68
N VAL A 7 -1.72 -0.21 -14.29
CA VAL A 7 -0.35 -0.74 -14.34
C VAL A 7 -0.25 -1.67 -15.53
N VAL A 8 0.79 -1.51 -16.34
CA VAL A 8 1.08 -2.35 -17.50
C VAL A 8 2.45 -3.00 -17.29
N ALA A 9 2.49 -4.34 -17.29
CA ALA A 9 3.72 -5.11 -17.12
C ALA A 9 3.62 -6.43 -17.90
N GLY A 10 4.68 -6.82 -18.61
CA GLY A 10 4.72 -8.09 -19.35
C GLY A 10 3.56 -8.30 -20.34
N GLY A 11 3.08 -7.23 -20.99
CA GLY A 11 1.92 -7.28 -21.91
C GLY A 11 0.55 -7.38 -21.24
N ARG A 12 0.47 -7.43 -19.91
CA ARG A 12 -0.78 -7.45 -19.14
C ARG A 12 -1.06 -6.07 -18.56
N SER A 13 -2.34 -5.73 -18.39
CA SER A 13 -2.74 -4.52 -17.69
C SER A 13 -3.70 -4.81 -16.55
N VAL A 14 -3.44 -4.25 -15.37
CA VAL A 14 -4.31 -4.32 -14.19
C VAL A 14 -4.66 -2.92 -13.71
N THR A 15 -5.88 -2.72 -13.23
CA THR A 15 -6.25 -1.49 -12.53
C THR A 15 -6.13 -1.73 -11.03
N ILE A 16 -5.28 -0.94 -10.37
CA ILE A 16 -5.14 -0.94 -8.91
C ILE A 16 -5.76 0.33 -8.34
N THR A 17 -6.28 0.23 -7.11
CA THR A 17 -6.94 1.34 -6.43
C THR A 17 -6.23 1.69 -5.14
N GLY A 18 -6.04 2.98 -4.92
CA GLY A 18 -5.68 3.58 -3.64
C GLY A 18 -6.84 4.36 -3.05
N VAL A 19 -6.87 4.45 -1.73
CA VAL A 19 -7.86 5.22 -0.96
C VAL A 19 -7.11 6.08 0.04
N GLU A 20 -7.45 7.36 0.09
CA GLU A 20 -6.95 8.30 1.10
C GLU A 20 -8.11 9.17 1.55
N ARG A 21 -8.56 9.02 2.79
CA ARG A 21 -9.62 9.86 3.35
C ARG A 21 -9.00 11.08 4.00
N GLY A 22 -9.15 12.26 3.39
CA GLY A 22 -8.57 13.50 3.91
C GLY A 22 -9.11 13.93 5.28
N GLU A 23 -10.24 13.39 5.72
CA GLU A 23 -10.83 13.62 7.06
C GLU A 23 -10.15 12.77 8.16
N TRP A 24 -9.21 11.90 7.80
CA TRP A 24 -8.49 11.03 8.73
C TRP A 24 -7.00 11.06 8.41
N ASP A 25 -6.16 11.45 9.38
CA ASP A 25 -4.73 11.67 9.16
C ASP A 25 -3.85 10.59 9.82
N ARG A 26 -4.18 10.18 11.04
CA ARG A 26 -3.34 9.28 11.85
C ARG A 26 -4.13 8.35 12.76
N LEU A 27 -3.47 7.30 13.25
CA LEU A 27 -4.06 6.28 14.13
C LEU A 27 -4.59 6.80 15.47
N SER A 28 -4.22 8.01 15.87
CA SER A 28 -4.75 8.66 17.08
C SER A 28 -6.06 9.41 16.84
N ASP A 29 -6.40 9.68 15.58
CA ASP A 29 -7.67 10.33 15.23
C ASP A 29 -8.80 9.29 15.19
N PRO A 30 -10.00 9.64 15.66
CA PRO A 30 -11.15 8.75 15.59
C PRO A 30 -11.55 8.50 14.12
N CYS A 31 -12.21 7.36 13.86
CA CYS A 31 -12.81 7.10 12.57
C CYS A 31 -13.87 8.17 12.26
N PRO A 32 -13.83 8.85 11.09
CA PRO A 32 -14.79 9.89 10.74
C PRO A 32 -16.22 9.35 10.57
N ASP A 33 -16.38 8.06 10.23
CA ASP A 33 -17.70 7.47 9.97
C ASP A 33 -18.43 7.05 11.26
N CYS A 34 -17.71 6.65 12.32
CA CYS A 34 -18.34 6.03 13.50
C CYS A 34 -17.71 6.42 14.85
N GLY A 35 -16.68 7.27 14.86
CA GLY A 35 -15.95 7.67 16.07
C GLY A 35 -15.04 6.60 16.69
N GLY A 36 -14.98 5.40 16.10
CA GLY A 36 -14.19 4.28 16.63
C GLY A 36 -12.68 4.56 16.61
N ARG A 37 -11.94 4.00 17.57
CA ARG A 37 -10.50 4.24 17.76
C ARG A 37 -9.62 2.99 17.61
N GLU A 38 -10.23 1.89 17.18
CA GLU A 38 -9.52 0.65 16.90
C GLU A 38 -9.40 0.43 15.40
N PHE A 39 -8.20 0.12 14.94
CA PHE A 39 -7.86 0.05 13.53
C PHE A 39 -7.09 -1.24 13.20
N ALA A 40 -7.47 -1.89 12.10
CA ALA A 40 -6.61 -2.86 11.44
C ALA A 40 -5.63 -2.08 10.56
N HIS A 41 -4.33 -2.24 10.80
CA HIS A 41 -3.29 -1.46 10.16
C HIS A 41 -2.20 -2.39 9.61
N VAL A 42 -1.84 -2.22 8.34
CA VAL A 42 -0.79 -2.99 7.67
C VAL A 42 0.30 -2.03 7.25
N GLY A 43 1.44 -2.13 7.93
CA GLY A 43 2.70 -1.48 7.55
C GLY A 43 3.61 -2.43 6.78
N THR A 44 4.60 -1.87 6.10
CA THR A 44 5.71 -2.63 5.52
C THR A 44 7.00 -2.22 6.21
N ALA A 45 7.78 -3.22 6.61
CA ALA A 45 9.16 -3.06 7.03
C ALA A 45 10.00 -4.06 6.24
N GLY A 46 11.01 -3.58 5.51
CA GLY A 46 11.83 -4.42 4.65
C GLY A 46 12.64 -3.56 3.69
N ALA A 47 13.88 -3.95 3.44
CA ALA A 47 14.73 -3.26 2.49
C ALA A 47 15.67 -4.24 1.81
N ARG A 48 15.88 -4.03 0.51
CA ARG A 48 16.92 -4.68 -0.26
C ARG A 48 18.16 -3.84 -0.24
N TYR A 49 19.27 -4.46 0.11
CA TYR A 49 20.59 -3.85 0.05
C TYR A 49 21.31 -4.39 -1.18
N GLY A 50 21.90 -3.49 -1.96
CA GLY A 50 22.75 -3.84 -3.10
C GLY A 50 23.96 -2.93 -3.18
N VAL A 51 24.91 -3.24 -4.05
CA VAL A 51 26.09 -2.39 -4.29
C VAL A 51 25.92 -1.68 -5.62
N ARG A 52 26.04 -0.35 -5.64
CA ARG A 52 26.08 0.47 -6.85
C ARG A 52 27.26 1.41 -6.78
N ASN A 53 28.14 1.36 -7.78
CA ASN A 53 29.37 2.17 -7.83
C ASN A 53 30.23 2.07 -6.56
N GLY A 54 30.32 0.88 -5.97
CA GLY A 54 31.09 0.64 -4.73
C GLY A 54 30.40 1.08 -3.44
N GLY A 55 29.24 1.74 -3.50
CA GLY A 55 28.44 2.11 -2.32
C GLY A 55 27.29 1.14 -2.06
N VAL A 56 27.00 0.86 -0.78
CA VAL A 56 25.79 0.12 -0.38
C VAL A 56 24.58 1.03 -0.55
N VAL A 57 23.59 0.58 -1.32
CA VAL A 57 22.32 1.27 -1.56
C VAL A 57 21.19 0.45 -0.97
N ARG A 58 20.37 1.09 -0.13
CA ARG A 58 19.11 0.57 0.39
C ARG A 58 17.99 0.93 -0.59
N ARG A 59 17.15 -0.05 -0.96
CA ARG A 59 15.90 0.16 -1.71
C ARG A 59 14.76 -0.47 -0.92
N ALA A 60 13.65 0.23 -0.74
CA ALA A 60 12.46 -0.41 -0.19
C ALA A 60 11.87 -1.36 -1.24
N ASP A 61 11.59 -2.60 -0.87
CA ASP A 61 11.13 -3.64 -1.80
C ASP A 61 9.70 -3.40 -2.34
N ILE A 62 8.92 -2.52 -1.70
CA ILE A 62 7.52 -2.28 -2.05
C ILE A 62 7.32 -0.80 -2.41
N TRP A 63 7.82 -0.40 -3.57
CA TRP A 63 7.58 0.93 -4.15
C TRP A 63 7.94 2.11 -3.23
N ASP A 64 9.01 2.02 -2.45
CA ASP A 64 9.34 3.09 -1.48
C ASP A 64 8.22 3.38 -0.46
N ALA A 65 7.38 2.39 -0.17
CA ALA A 65 6.40 2.48 0.90
C ALA A 65 7.08 2.42 2.27
N GLU A 66 7.68 3.55 2.67
CA GLU A 66 7.99 3.86 4.08
C GLU A 66 6.71 4.25 4.86
N ARG A 67 5.59 4.37 4.14
CA ARG A 67 4.24 4.63 4.65
C ARG A 67 3.47 3.32 4.84
N PRO A 68 2.42 3.31 5.68
CA PRO A 68 1.54 2.16 5.79
C PRO A 68 0.91 1.80 4.44
N LEU A 69 0.57 0.54 4.23
CA LEU A 69 -0.11 0.08 3.02
C LEU A 69 -1.64 0.09 3.16
N PHE A 70 -2.17 -0.06 4.37
CA PHE A 70 -3.61 -0.16 4.58
C PHE A 70 -4.02 0.17 6.01
N THR A 71 -5.13 0.89 6.17
CA THR A 71 -5.80 1.13 7.44
C THR A 71 -7.31 1.02 7.29
N ARG A 72 -7.95 0.25 8.18
CA ARG A 72 -9.41 0.07 8.25
C ARG A 72 -9.90 0.19 9.68
N CYS A 73 -11.02 0.88 9.90
CA CYS A 73 -11.69 0.88 11.20
C CYS A 73 -12.21 -0.52 11.55
N ARG A 74 -11.93 -1.00 12.77
CA ARG A 74 -12.44 -2.30 13.24
C ARG A 74 -13.93 -2.26 13.58
N ALA A 75 -14.44 -1.10 14.00
CA ALA A 75 -15.82 -0.94 14.44
C ALA A 75 -16.82 -0.94 13.25
N CYS A 76 -16.58 -0.10 12.24
CA CYS A 76 -17.50 0.05 11.09
C CYS A 76 -16.97 -0.53 9.77
N GLY A 77 -15.71 -0.98 9.72
CA GLY A 77 -15.12 -1.53 8.50
C GLY A 77 -14.69 -0.50 7.45
N ALA A 78 -14.84 0.81 7.71
CA ALA A 78 -14.44 1.86 6.80
C ALA A 78 -12.94 1.79 6.47
N VAL A 79 -12.60 1.79 5.18
CA VAL A 79 -11.21 1.89 4.70
C VAL A 79 -10.79 3.37 4.76
N LEU A 80 -9.85 3.68 5.64
CA LEU A 80 -9.36 5.03 5.88
C LEU A 80 -8.16 5.36 5.01
N TYR A 81 -7.32 4.36 4.78
CA TYR A 81 -6.16 4.47 3.92
C TYR A 81 -5.90 3.14 3.19
N LYS A 82 -5.51 3.22 1.92
CA LYS A 82 -5.05 2.09 1.12
C LYS A 82 -4.05 2.59 0.10
N HIS A 83 -2.79 2.19 0.23
CA HIS A 83 -1.79 2.41 -0.80
C HIS A 83 -2.09 1.50 -2.00
N PRO A 84 -1.94 1.96 -3.27
CA PRO A 84 -2.16 1.11 -4.44
C PRO A 84 -1.33 -0.19 -4.45
N ALA A 85 -0.10 -0.15 -3.89
CA ALA A 85 0.76 -1.33 -3.78
C ALA A 85 0.19 -2.44 -2.87
N PHE A 86 -0.81 -2.13 -2.03
CA PHE A 86 -1.53 -3.15 -1.27
C PHE A 86 -2.21 -4.17 -2.19
N VAL A 87 -2.82 -3.71 -3.29
CA VAL A 87 -3.45 -4.60 -4.28
C VAL A 87 -2.41 -5.50 -4.91
N LEU A 88 -1.28 -4.93 -5.30
CA LEU A 88 -0.16 -5.65 -5.90
C LEU A 88 0.33 -6.80 -5.01
N ARG A 89 0.47 -6.59 -3.70
CA ARG A 89 1.04 -7.59 -2.80
C ARG A 89 0.05 -8.62 -2.24
N PHE A 90 -1.22 -8.23 -2.10
CA PHE A 90 -2.22 -9.00 -1.34
C PHE A 90 -3.46 -9.37 -2.15
N ASP A 91 -3.62 -8.88 -3.38
CA ASP A 91 -4.69 -9.35 -4.27
C ASP A 91 -4.20 -10.56 -5.07
N PRO A 92 -4.82 -11.75 -4.92
CA PRO A 92 -4.45 -12.94 -5.69
C PRO A 92 -4.56 -12.75 -7.20
N ARG A 93 -5.33 -11.76 -7.68
CA ARG A 93 -5.42 -11.41 -9.10
C ARG A 93 -4.24 -10.54 -9.57
N ALA A 94 -3.48 -9.96 -8.63
CA ALA A 94 -2.30 -9.15 -8.91
C ALA A 94 -0.98 -9.94 -8.85
N ASP A 95 -1.00 -11.20 -8.40
CA ASP A 95 0.15 -12.11 -8.38
C ASP A 95 0.83 -12.30 -9.76
N GLY A 96 0.16 -11.92 -10.86
CA GLY A 96 0.73 -11.90 -12.21
C GLY A 96 1.44 -10.60 -12.63
N VAL A 97 1.51 -9.59 -11.76
CA VAL A 97 2.09 -8.26 -12.05
C VAL A 97 3.28 -7.94 -11.15
N VAL A 98 3.35 -8.58 -9.97
CA VAL A 98 4.44 -8.39 -9.00
C VAL A 98 5.37 -9.58 -9.01
N GLY A 99 6.23 -9.63 -10.02
CA GLY A 99 7.24 -10.68 -10.11
C GLY A 99 7.49 -11.05 -11.55
N LEU A 100 8.41 -10.33 -12.20
CA LEU A 100 9.21 -10.80 -13.32
C LEU A 100 10.25 -9.71 -13.64
N GLU A 101 11.23 -9.58 -12.76
CA GLU A 101 12.59 -9.32 -13.22
C GLU A 101 13.33 -10.65 -13.02
N ARG A 102 13.47 -11.38 -14.12
CA ARG A 102 14.47 -12.43 -14.29
C ARG A 102 15.66 -11.81 -15.00
#